data_AF-A0A0M9X669-F1
#
_entry.id   AF-A0A0M9X669-F1
#
_cell.length_a   1.000
_cell.length_b   1.000
_cell.length_c   1.000
_cell.angle_alpha   90.00
_cell.angle_beta   90.00
_cell.angle_gamma   90.00
#
_symmetry.space_group_name_H-M   'P 1'
#
loop_
_entity.id
_entity.type
_entity.pdbx_description
1 polymer ?
#
loop_
_entity_poly.entity_id
_entity_poly.type
_entity_poly.pdbx_seq_one_letter_code
_entity_poly.pdbx_strand_id
1 'polypeptide(L)'
;MAVDPRGADLARLTEEDPGGPVVMLNLLRFAPDGRSSYEEYSRRAAAFLKRYGGELLYAGDGGTPLVAEDGQAWDAVLLVRYPDRAAFSRMVADPEYQEITGLRSRALAEAVLQPTSPWSPVVNGDHEVRTVSASCEPDHQ
;
A
#
# COMPACT_ATOMS: atom_id res chain seq x y z
N MET A 1 -9.63 5.05 -16.63
CA MET A 1 -9.84 5.11 -15.17
C MET A 1 -8.52 5.45 -14.49
N ALA A 2 -8.56 5.98 -13.27
CA ALA A 2 -7.34 6.24 -12.50
C ALA A 2 -6.73 4.90 -12.06
N VAL A 3 -5.52 4.59 -12.54
CA VAL A 3 -4.79 3.38 -12.18
C VAL A 3 -3.43 3.79 -11.65
N ASP A 4 -2.58 4.38 -12.48
CA ASP A 4 -1.23 4.83 -12.11
C ASP A 4 -1.17 6.35 -11.89
N PRO A 5 -0.34 6.84 -10.95
CA PRO A 5 -0.10 8.26 -10.78
C PRO A 5 0.65 8.83 -12.00
N ARG A 6 0.36 10.07 -12.37
CA ARG A 6 1.07 10.79 -13.43
C ARG A 6 2.21 11.61 -12.82
N GLY A 7 3.10 12.15 -13.66
CA GLY A 7 4.19 13.01 -13.21
C GLY A 7 3.73 14.21 -12.36
N ALA A 8 2.60 14.83 -12.72
CA ALA A 8 2.01 15.92 -11.93
C ALA A 8 1.52 15.47 -10.54
N ASP A 9 1.04 14.24 -10.40
CA ASP A 9 0.59 13.70 -9.11
C ASP A 9 1.79 13.46 -8.18
N LEU A 10 2.92 12.98 -8.73
CA LEU A 10 4.17 12.78 -7.98
C LEU A 10 4.82 14.11 -7.56
N ALA A 11 4.76 15.12 -8.45
CA ALA A 11 5.24 16.47 -8.14
C ALA A 11 4.46 17.04 -6.95
N ARG A 12 3.13 17.02 -7.02
CA ARG A 12 2.26 17.49 -5.94
C ARG A 12 2.46 16.72 -4.63
N LEU A 13 2.60 15.39 -4.70
CA LEU A 13 2.90 14.57 -3.52
C LEU A 13 4.16 15.06 -2.78
N THR A 14 5.19 15.44 -3.54
CA THR A 14 6.47 15.92 -3.02
C THR A 14 6.38 17.35 -2.50
N GLU A 15 5.63 18.23 -3.17
CA GLU A 15 5.38 19.61 -2.73
C GLU A 15 4.58 19.65 -1.41
N GLU A 16 3.62 18.75 -1.24
CA GLU A 16 2.78 18.64 -0.05
C GLU A 16 3.45 17.86 1.10
N ASP A 17 4.75 17.55 1.03
CA ASP A 17 5.43 16.68 2.00
C ASP A 17 5.57 17.34 3.38
N PRO A 18 4.86 16.87 4.43
CA PRO A 18 5.03 17.38 5.78
C PRO A 18 6.31 16.85 6.45
N GLY A 19 7.06 15.97 5.79
CA GLY A 19 8.21 15.26 6.33
C GLY A 19 7.84 13.99 7.10
N GLY A 20 8.80 13.08 7.21
CA GLY A 20 8.65 11.81 7.91
C GLY A 20 7.96 10.70 7.11
N PRO A 21 7.67 9.56 7.75
CA PRO A 21 7.10 8.39 7.07
C PRO A 21 5.71 8.64 6.49
N VAL A 22 5.43 8.04 5.35
CA VAL A 22 4.12 8.04 4.70
C VAL A 22 3.60 6.61 4.57
N VAL A 23 2.31 6.40 4.78
CA VAL A 23 1.64 5.14 4.47
C VAL A 23 0.78 5.33 3.24
N MET A 24 1.05 4.57 2.19
CA MET A 24 0.27 4.58 0.96
C MET A 24 -0.88 3.57 1.08
N LEU A 25 -2.10 4.08 1.16
CA LEU A 25 -3.32 3.29 1.02
C LEU A 25 -3.51 2.93 -0.45
N ASN A 26 -3.67 1.64 -0.73
CA ASN A 26 -4.05 1.12 -2.03
C ASN A 26 -5.40 0.43 -1.90
N LEU A 27 -6.40 0.92 -2.63
CA LEU A 27 -7.68 0.23 -2.83
C LEU A 27 -7.75 -0.18 -4.30
N LEU A 28 -8.00 -1.45 -4.57
CA LEU A 28 -7.84 -2.03 -5.90
C LEU A 28 -9.13 -2.67 -6.38
N ARG A 29 -9.48 -2.39 -7.64
CA ARG A 29 -10.46 -3.15 -8.39
C ARG A 29 -9.78 -3.80 -9.59
N PHE A 30 -9.87 -5.11 -9.68
CA PHE A 30 -9.26 -5.86 -10.77
C PHE A 30 -10.07 -5.70 -12.05
N ALA A 31 -9.37 -5.66 -13.18
CA ALA A 31 -9.97 -5.94 -14.48
C ALA A 31 -10.31 -7.45 -14.56
N PRO A 32 -11.15 -7.89 -15.51
CA PRO A 32 -11.35 -9.31 -15.79
C PRO A 32 -10.00 -10.03 -15.95
N ASP A 33 -9.83 -11.15 -15.23
CA ASP A 33 -8.58 -11.95 -15.16
C ASP A 33 -7.33 -11.20 -14.65
N GLY A 34 -7.47 -9.98 -14.17
CA GLY A 34 -6.37 -9.09 -13.78
C GLY A 34 -5.60 -9.53 -12.53
N ARG A 35 -6.22 -10.33 -11.66
CA ARG A 35 -5.63 -10.80 -10.39
C ARG A 35 -4.25 -11.45 -10.57
N SER A 36 -4.12 -12.36 -11.54
CA SER A 36 -2.85 -13.06 -11.81
C SER A 36 -1.71 -12.12 -12.22
N SER A 37 -2.02 -11.13 -13.07
CA SER A 37 -1.10 -10.08 -13.50
C SER A 37 -0.72 -9.16 -12.33
N TYR A 38 -1.65 -8.86 -11.44
CA TYR A 38 -1.37 -8.08 -10.23
C TYR A 38 -0.45 -8.84 -9.27
N GLU A 39 -0.68 -10.13 -9.04
CA GLU A 39 0.18 -10.96 -8.19
C GLU A 39 1.60 -11.06 -8.73
N GLU A 40 1.74 -11.17 -10.06
CA GLU A 40 3.05 -11.11 -10.70
C GLU A 40 3.73 -9.75 -10.51
N TYR A 41 2.99 -8.66 -10.71
CA TYR A 41 3.46 -7.31 -10.38
C TYR A 41 3.93 -7.21 -8.92
N SER A 42 3.13 -7.66 -7.95
CA SER A 42 3.45 -7.59 -6.52
C SER A 42 4.73 -8.35 -6.18
N ARG A 43 4.93 -9.55 -6.75
CA ARG A 43 6.16 -10.33 -6.55
C ARG A 43 7.40 -9.60 -7.06
N ARG A 44 7.32 -8.96 -8.24
CA ARG A 44 8.43 -8.18 -8.82
C ARG A 44 8.66 -6.87 -8.06
N ALA A 45 7.58 -6.19 -7.68
CA ALA A 45 7.61 -4.93 -6.94
C ALA A 45 8.23 -5.07 -5.54
N ALA A 46 8.16 -6.25 -4.92
CA ALA A 46 8.73 -6.49 -3.59
C ALA A 46 10.24 -6.18 -3.49
N ALA A 47 11.01 -6.43 -4.55
CA ALA A 47 12.43 -6.11 -4.58
C ALA A 47 12.69 -4.58 -4.56
N PHE A 48 11.90 -3.82 -5.33
CA PHE A 48 11.95 -2.36 -5.34
C PHE A 48 11.49 -1.79 -4.01
N LEU A 49 10.40 -2.33 -3.46
CA LEU A 49 9.90 -1.92 -2.16
C LEU A 49 11.01 -1.99 -1.10
N LYS A 50 11.72 -3.12 -1.02
CA LYS A 50 12.87 -3.28 -0.13
C LYS A 50 14.02 -2.32 -0.46
N ARG A 51 14.38 -2.15 -1.75
CA ARG A 51 15.47 -1.25 -2.20
C ARG A 51 15.24 0.19 -1.76
N TYR A 52 14.00 0.67 -1.82
CA TYR A 52 13.62 2.04 -1.48
C TYR A 52 13.17 2.22 -0.02
N GLY A 53 13.38 1.21 0.83
CA GLY A 53 13.06 1.26 2.26
C GLY A 53 11.57 1.17 2.57
N GLY A 54 10.76 0.77 1.60
CA GLY A 54 9.35 0.54 1.80
C GLY A 54 9.04 -0.78 2.51
N GLU A 55 7.90 -0.84 3.17
CA GLU A 55 7.45 -1.95 3.99
C GLU A 55 5.97 -2.21 3.75
N LEU A 56 5.60 -3.46 3.43
CA LEU A 56 4.20 -3.87 3.32
C LEU A 56 3.66 -4.12 4.74
N LEU A 57 2.80 -3.22 5.23
CA LEU A 57 2.20 -3.33 6.55
C LEU A 57 1.00 -4.28 6.56
N TYR A 58 0.21 -4.28 5.46
CA TYR A 58 -0.97 -5.09 5.31
C TYR A 58 -1.28 -5.32 3.83
N ALA A 59 -1.75 -6.52 3.52
CA ALA A 59 -2.38 -6.86 2.25
C ALA A 59 -3.50 -7.87 2.50
N GLY A 60 -4.66 -7.67 1.87
CA GLY A 60 -5.77 -8.60 1.99
C GLY A 60 -6.81 -8.44 0.89
N ASP A 61 -7.54 -9.53 0.64
CA ASP A 61 -8.68 -9.54 -0.26
C ASP A 61 -9.87 -8.82 0.38
N GLY A 62 -10.60 -8.07 -0.45
CA GLY A 62 -11.81 -7.38 -0.03
C GLY A 62 -12.95 -8.37 0.21
N GLY A 63 -13.55 -8.30 1.40
CA GLY A 63 -14.80 -8.97 1.71
C GLY A 63 -16.01 -8.13 1.29
N THR A 64 -17.21 -8.63 1.59
CA THR A 64 -18.44 -7.84 1.45
C THR A 64 -18.36 -6.58 2.34
N PRO A 65 -18.48 -5.37 1.77
CA PRO A 65 -18.43 -4.16 2.57
C PRO A 65 -19.67 -4.08 3.47
N LEU A 66 -19.46 -3.74 4.74
CA LEU A 66 -20.54 -3.57 5.71
C LEU A 66 -21.23 -2.20 5.57
N VAL A 67 -20.47 -1.19 5.13
CA VAL A 67 -20.93 0.18 4.92
C VAL A 67 -20.18 0.75 3.72
N ALA A 68 -20.87 0.91 2.60
CA ALA A 68 -20.35 1.46 1.35
C ALA A 68 -21.53 1.86 0.45
N GLU A 69 -21.37 2.94 -0.30
CA GLU A 69 -22.28 3.22 -1.42
C GLU A 69 -22.02 2.24 -2.57
N ASP A 70 -22.99 2.12 -3.47
CA ASP A 70 -22.83 1.31 -4.68
C ASP A 70 -21.57 1.74 -5.46
N GLY A 71 -20.75 0.74 -5.81
CA GLY A 71 -19.49 0.98 -6.52
C GLY A 71 -18.30 1.35 -5.62
N GLN A 72 -18.42 1.32 -4.29
CA GLN A 72 -17.29 1.51 -3.36
C GLN A 72 -16.74 0.21 -2.75
N ALA A 73 -17.14 -0.95 -3.28
CA ALA A 73 -16.51 -2.23 -2.96
C ALA A 73 -15.16 -2.38 -3.69
N TRP A 74 -14.14 -2.86 -2.98
CA TRP A 74 -12.78 -3.05 -3.51
C TRP A 74 -12.41 -4.53 -3.42
N ASP A 75 -11.68 -5.04 -4.41
CA ASP A 75 -11.28 -6.44 -4.48
C ASP A 75 -10.06 -6.74 -3.61
N ALA A 76 -9.21 -5.73 -3.35
CA ALA A 76 -8.05 -5.86 -2.46
C ALA A 76 -7.66 -4.51 -1.83
N VAL A 77 -7.02 -4.61 -0.66
CA VAL A 77 -6.48 -3.46 0.09
C VAL A 77 -5.02 -3.73 0.44
N LEU A 78 -4.14 -2.73 0.23
CA LEU A 78 -2.75 -2.78 0.70
C LEU A 78 -2.39 -1.49 1.43
N LEU A 79 -1.59 -1.64 2.48
CA LEU A 79 -0.95 -0.54 3.21
C LEU A 79 0.55 -0.68 3.10
N VAL A 80 1.20 0.32 2.49
CA VAL A 80 2.65 0.29 2.25
C VAL A 80 3.31 1.52 2.86
N ARG A 81 4.19 1.33 3.82
CA ARG A 81 4.94 2.41 4.46
C ARG A 81 6.21 2.72 3.67
N TYR A 82 6.54 4.00 3.52
CA TYR A 82 7.83 4.47 3.02
C TYR A 82 8.49 5.39 4.05
N PRO A 83 9.83 5.53 4.04
CA PRO A 83 10.54 6.41 4.97
C PRO A 83 10.15 7.89 4.81
N ASP A 84 9.86 8.31 3.59
CA ASP A 84 9.40 9.64 3.20
C ASP A 84 8.69 9.59 1.83
N ARG A 85 8.01 10.67 1.44
CA ARG A 85 7.32 10.75 0.14
C ARG A 85 8.29 10.72 -1.04
N ALA A 86 9.50 11.24 -0.87
CA ALA A 86 10.53 11.23 -1.90
C ALA A 86 11.02 9.80 -2.22
N ALA A 87 11.04 8.88 -1.25
CA ALA A 87 11.39 7.48 -1.45
C ALA A 87 10.38 6.78 -2.35
N PHE A 88 9.08 7.02 -2.14
CA PHE A 88 8.03 6.55 -3.04
C PHE A 88 8.21 7.15 -4.45
N SER A 89 8.38 8.48 -4.56
CA SER A 89 8.58 9.15 -5.85
C SER A 89 9.81 8.61 -6.61
N ARG A 90 10.92 8.36 -5.91
CA ARG A 90 12.14 7.75 -6.49
C ARG A 90 11.89 6.32 -6.96
N MET A 91 11.15 5.52 -6.20
CA MET A 91 10.79 4.15 -6.60
C MET A 91 9.93 4.16 -7.86
N VAL A 92 8.91 5.01 -7.91
CA VAL A 92 8.04 5.12 -9.10
C VAL A 92 8.84 5.63 -10.31
N ALA A 93 9.81 6.53 -10.12
CA ALA A 93 10.65 7.03 -11.22
C ALA A 93 11.77 6.07 -11.65
N ASP A 94 12.02 4.96 -10.93
CA ASP A 94 13.06 3.99 -11.28
C ASP A 94 12.74 3.36 -12.66
N PRO A 95 13.65 3.45 -13.65
CA PRO A 95 13.45 2.82 -14.96
C PRO A 95 13.16 1.32 -14.88
N GLU A 96 13.84 0.58 -13.99
CA GLU A 96 13.63 -0.86 -13.82
C GLU A 96 12.24 -1.14 -13.21
N TYR A 97 11.73 -0.24 -12.37
CA TYR A 97 10.37 -0.33 -11.84
C TYR A 97 9.33 -0.03 -12.93
N GLN A 98 9.60 0.93 -13.82
CA GLN A 98 8.72 1.27 -14.95
C GLN A 98 8.55 0.09 -15.92
N GLU A 99 9.52 -0.81 -16.04
CA GLU A 99 9.38 -2.02 -16.87
C GLU A 99 8.27 -2.97 -16.37
N ILE A 100 7.94 -2.93 -15.08
CA ILE A 100 6.92 -3.80 -14.48
C ILE A 100 5.56 -3.11 -14.28
N THR A 101 5.46 -1.79 -14.43
CA THR A 101 4.19 -1.06 -14.19
C THR A 101 3.08 -1.50 -15.15
N GLY A 102 3.42 -1.90 -16.37
CA GLY A 102 2.45 -2.45 -17.32
C GLY A 102 1.73 -3.73 -16.84
N LEU A 103 2.26 -4.46 -15.87
CA LEU A 103 1.56 -5.56 -15.19
C LEU A 103 0.43 -5.05 -14.29
N ARG A 104 0.68 -3.95 -13.57
CA ARG A 104 -0.30 -3.28 -12.72
C ARG A 104 -1.37 -2.59 -13.55
N SER A 105 -0.97 -1.82 -14.57
CA SER A 105 -1.88 -1.03 -15.39
C SER A 105 -2.96 -1.88 -16.07
N ARG A 106 -2.60 -3.08 -16.55
CA ARG A 106 -3.55 -4.00 -17.18
C ARG A 106 -4.35 -4.86 -16.19
N ALA A 107 -3.85 -5.01 -14.97
CA ALA A 107 -4.50 -5.82 -13.94
C ALA A 107 -5.68 -5.11 -13.28
N LEU A 108 -5.71 -3.77 -13.33
CA LEU A 108 -6.64 -2.96 -12.56
C LEU A 108 -7.62 -2.24 -13.48
N ALA A 109 -8.91 -2.38 -13.16
CA ALA A 109 -9.96 -1.54 -13.74
C ALA A 109 -9.97 -0.16 -13.08
N GLU A 110 -9.64 -0.10 -11.79
CA GLU A 110 -9.65 1.12 -10.98
C GLU A 110 -8.74 0.97 -9.77
N ALA A 111 -8.12 2.06 -9.34
CA ALA A 111 -7.34 2.09 -8.11
C ALA A 111 -7.46 3.44 -7.39
N VAL A 112 -7.48 3.38 -6.06
CA VAL A 112 -7.12 4.52 -5.21
C VAL A 112 -5.71 4.30 -4.71
N LEU A 113 -4.87 5.31 -4.88
CA LEU A 113 -3.55 5.38 -4.28
C LEU A 113 -3.45 6.70 -3.50
N GLN A 114 -3.49 6.60 -2.18
CA GLN A 114 -3.64 7.77 -1.32
C GLN A 114 -2.55 7.80 -0.24
N PRO A 115 -1.76 8.88 -0.13
CA PRO A 115 -0.89 9.06 1.02
C PRO A 115 -1.72 9.31 2.28
N THR A 116 -1.40 8.62 3.36
CA THR A 116 -2.00 8.81 4.68
C THR A 116 -0.92 9.11 5.70
N SER A 117 -1.32 9.83 6.75
CA SER A 117 -0.51 10.04 7.94
C SER A 117 -1.17 9.30 9.09
N PRO A 118 -0.40 8.61 9.96
CA PRO A 118 -0.97 8.06 11.18
C PRO A 118 -1.53 9.23 12.00
N TRP A 119 -2.66 8.99 12.68
CA TRP A 119 -3.07 9.91 13.73
C TRP A 119 -1.96 9.96 14.78
N SER A 120 -1.69 11.15 15.33
CA SER A 120 -0.92 11.24 16.57
C SER A 120 -1.54 10.26 17.56
N PRO A 121 -0.74 9.46 18.29
CA PRO A 121 -1.31 8.56 19.27
C PRO A 121 -2.24 9.37 20.16
N VAL A 122 -3.52 9.02 20.14
CA VAL A 122 -4.43 9.53 21.16
C VAL A 122 -3.85 8.96 22.44
N VAL A 123 -3.23 9.82 23.24
CA VAL A 123 -2.87 9.48 24.60
C VAL A 123 -4.20 9.37 25.35
N ASN A 124 -4.90 8.26 25.15
CA ASN A 124 -5.92 7.84 26.09
C ASN A 124 -5.14 7.50 27.34
N GLY A 125 -5.36 8.27 28.41
CA GLY A 125 -4.77 8.01 29.70
C GLY A 125 -4.85 6.51 30.04
N ASP A 126 -3.69 5.97 30.40
CA ASP A 126 -3.52 4.74 31.18
C ASP A 126 -3.80 3.38 30.53
N HIS A 127 -3.50 3.13 29.26
CA HIS A 127 -3.22 1.75 28.83
C HIS A 127 -2.00 1.67 27.90
N GLU A 128 -0.87 1.30 28.50
CA GLU A 128 0.33 0.81 27.83
C GLU A 128 -0.06 -0.40 26.96
N VAL A 129 0.03 -0.27 25.64
CA VAL A 129 -0.09 -1.40 24.71
C VAL A 129 1.13 -2.29 24.91
N ARG A 130 1.01 -3.29 25.79
CA ARG A 130 2.01 -4.35 25.90
C ARG A 130 1.97 -5.17 24.62
N THR A 131 3.07 -5.11 23.86
CA THR A 131 3.33 -6.07 22.79
C THR A 131 3.37 -7.46 23.42
N VAL A 132 2.39 -8.30 23.11
CA VAL A 132 2.45 -9.72 23.45
C VAL A 132 3.50 -10.33 22.52
N SER A 133 4.73 -10.48 23.01
CA SER A 133 5.71 -11.35 22.39
C SER A 133 5.18 -12.78 22.50
N ALA A 134 4.77 -13.35 21.37
CA ALA A 134 4.39 -14.75 21.29
C ALA A 134 5.61 -15.63 21.58
N SER A 135 5.74 -16.08 22.82
CA SER A 135 6.55 -17.25 23.17
C SER A 135 5.57 -18.40 23.35
N CYS A 136 5.45 -19.22 22.32
CA CYS A 136 4.71 -20.47 22.38
C CYS A 136 5.75 -21.55 22.70
N GLU A 137 5.86 -21.92 23.98
CA GLU A 137 6.50 -23.18 24.38
C GLU A 137 5.43 -24.28 24.40
N PRO A 138 5.70 -25.47 23.83
CA PRO A 138 4.75 -26.57 23.88
C PRO A 138 4.80 -27.27 25.25
N ASP A 139 3.63 -27.40 25.88
CA ASP A 139 3.44 -28.24 27.06
C ASP A 139 3.73 -29.71 26.72
N HIS A 140 4.69 -30.30 27.45
CA HIS A 140 4.85 -31.73 27.57
C HIS A 140 4.36 -32.17 28.95
N GLN A 141 3.19 -32.81 28.99
CA GLN A 141 2.91 -33.89 29.93
C GLN A 141 1.89 -34.86 29.35
#